data_AF-A0A9E5DF12-F1
#
_entry.id   AF-A0A9E5DF12-F1
#
_cell.length_a   1.000
_cell.length_b   1.000
_cell.length_c   1.000
_cell.angle_alpha   90.00
_cell.angle_beta   90.00
_cell.angle_gamma   90.00
#
_symmetry.space_group_name_H-M   'P 1'
#
loop_
_entity.id
_entity.type
_entity.pdbx_description
1 polymer ?
#
loop_
_entity_poly.entity_id
_entity_poly.type
_entity_poly.pdbx_seq_one_letter_code
_entity_poly.pdbx_strand_id
1 'polypeptide(L)'
;MLPDGTAYEASIAVTGSEHRFWMPGMLGERVPLQVEELEVLGPAGPVEYREEGRGVITFPEGNYTITYRAPVRDNHLVVAFDTPYAVTVDLPEGFDVRNPLIGMVSPGAEISTGPNGTTEIAWERIAVVEARFYTPERVILLTTFGTVWLAVALVLILPILISRRRDG
;
A
#
# COMPACT_ATOMS: atom_id res chain seq x y z
N MET A 1 -6.35 -0.41 -6.30
CA MET A 1 -6.54 0.92 -5.67
C MET A 1 -7.43 1.77 -6.56
N LEU A 2 -8.23 2.68 -5.98
CA LEU A 2 -9.05 3.63 -6.75
C LEU A 2 -8.18 4.72 -7.42
N PRO A 3 -8.65 5.38 -8.49
CA PRO A 3 -7.84 6.30 -9.29
C PRO A 3 -7.21 7.46 -8.53
N ASP A 4 -7.85 7.93 -7.46
CA ASP A 4 -7.36 9.03 -6.62
C ASP A 4 -6.37 8.59 -5.53
N GLY A 5 -6.18 7.28 -5.35
CA GLY A 5 -5.31 6.69 -4.33
C GLY A 5 -5.83 6.83 -2.90
N THR A 6 -7.08 7.26 -2.68
CA THR A 6 -7.64 7.50 -1.35
C THR A 6 -8.40 6.31 -0.77
N ALA A 7 -8.68 5.30 -1.60
CA ALA A 7 -9.31 4.06 -1.19
C ALA A 7 -8.85 2.89 -2.09
N TYR A 8 -9.11 1.67 -1.65
CA TYR A 8 -8.92 0.46 -2.44
C TYR A 8 -10.17 -0.41 -2.40
N GLU A 9 -10.35 -1.16 -3.47
CA GLU A 9 -11.25 -2.30 -3.52
C GLU A 9 -10.44 -3.57 -3.30
N ALA A 10 -10.97 -4.47 -2.47
CA ALA A 10 -10.37 -5.74 -2.17
C ALA A 10 -11.35 -6.87 -2.47
N SER A 11 -10.79 -8.01 -2.87
CA SER A 11 -11.49 -9.26 -3.07
C SER A 11 -10.71 -10.37 -2.38
N ILE A 12 -11.35 -11.06 -1.44
CA ILE A 12 -10.72 -12.09 -0.63
C ILE A 12 -11.56 -13.37 -0.62
N ALA A 13 -10.91 -14.51 -0.86
CA ALA A 13 -11.52 -15.81 -0.68
C ALA A 13 -11.44 -16.22 0.80
N VAL A 14 -12.58 -16.57 1.40
CA VAL A 14 -12.70 -16.97 2.80
C VAL A 14 -13.41 -18.31 2.92
N THR A 15 -13.01 -19.10 3.91
CA THR A 15 -13.66 -20.35 4.30
C THR A 15 -14.05 -20.26 5.76
N GLY A 16 -15.33 -20.49 6.06
CA GLY A 16 -15.86 -20.48 7.42
C GLY A 16 -17.22 -19.80 7.49
N SER A 17 -17.54 -19.26 8.67
CA SER A 17 -18.82 -18.60 8.98
C SER A 17 -18.65 -17.18 9.52
N GLU A 18 -17.41 -16.67 9.58
CA GLU A 18 -17.10 -15.36 10.13
C GLU A 18 -15.89 -14.76 9.39
N HIS A 19 -15.90 -13.43 9.21
CA HIS A 19 -14.73 -12.68 8.77
C HIS A 19 -14.55 -11.40 9.59
N ARG A 20 -13.29 -11.00 9.81
CA ARG A 20 -12.93 -9.82 10.59
C ARG A 20 -12.11 -8.85 9.76
N PHE A 21 -12.63 -7.64 9.61
CA PHE A 21 -11.94 -6.51 8.99
C PHE A 21 -11.16 -5.75 10.05
N TRP A 22 -9.84 -5.80 9.98
CA TRP A 22 -8.96 -5.10 10.89
C TRP A 22 -7.68 -4.63 10.20
N MET A 23 -7.05 -3.63 10.79
CA MET A 23 -5.74 -3.14 10.39
C MET A 23 -4.81 -3.03 11.61
N PRO A 24 -3.49 -3.14 11.43
CA PRO A 24 -2.54 -2.86 12.49
C PRO A 24 -2.63 -1.38 12.92
N GLY A 25 -2.76 -1.15 14.22
CA GLY A 25 -2.61 0.16 14.84
C GLY A 25 -1.15 0.50 15.10
N MET A 26 -0.92 1.67 15.71
CA MET A 26 0.44 2.23 15.88
C MET A 26 1.33 1.39 16.79
N LEU A 27 0.75 0.61 17.70
CA LEU A 27 1.46 -0.29 18.62
C LEU A 27 1.30 -1.77 18.21
N GLY A 28 0.80 -2.04 17.00
CA GLY A 28 0.52 -3.39 16.49
C GLY A 28 -0.79 -3.99 17.02
N GLU A 29 -1.61 -3.22 17.73
CA GLU A 29 -2.95 -3.61 18.14
C GLU A 29 -3.88 -3.76 16.93
N ARG A 30 -4.93 -4.59 17.05
CA ARG A 30 -5.94 -4.71 15.99
C ARG A 30 -6.96 -3.59 16.11
N VAL A 31 -7.04 -2.75 15.09
CA VAL A 31 -8.06 -1.70 14.99
C VAL A 31 -9.10 -2.14 13.96
N PRO A 32 -10.40 -2.08 14.27
CA PRO A 32 -11.46 -2.35 13.30
C PRO A 32 -11.29 -1.52 12.03
N LEU A 33 -11.24 -2.19 10.88
CA LEU A 33 -11.19 -1.52 9.59
C LEU A 33 -12.61 -1.12 9.20
N GLN A 34 -12.80 0.17 8.88
CA GLN A 34 -14.06 0.65 8.32
C GLN A 34 -14.10 0.27 6.85
N VAL A 35 -15.10 -0.52 6.49
CA VAL A 35 -15.32 -0.99 5.12
C VAL A 35 -16.65 -0.48 4.59
N GLU A 36 -16.70 -0.25 3.29
CA GLU A 36 -17.88 0.19 2.53
C GLU A 36 -18.12 -0.78 1.37
N GLU A 37 -19.32 -0.73 0.76
CA GLU A 37 -19.67 -1.55 -0.41
C GLU A 37 -19.39 -3.05 -0.20
N LEU A 38 -19.69 -3.54 1.01
CA LEU A 38 -19.44 -4.92 1.42
C LEU A 38 -20.44 -5.88 0.77
N GLU A 39 -19.91 -6.84 0.02
CA GLU A 39 -20.67 -7.95 -0.55
C GLU A 39 -20.02 -9.30 -0.19
N VAL A 40 -20.86 -10.29 0.12
CA VAL A 40 -20.45 -11.68 0.32
C VAL A 40 -21.03 -12.53 -0.81
N LEU A 41 -20.16 -13.09 -1.63
CA LEU A 41 -20.52 -13.84 -2.83
C LEU A 41 -20.22 -15.33 -2.60
N GLY A 42 -21.27 -16.15 -2.66
CA GLY A 42 -21.16 -17.61 -2.68
C GLY A 42 -21.22 -18.18 -4.11
N PRO A 43 -21.08 -19.51 -4.25
CA PRO A 43 -21.13 -20.16 -5.56
C PRO A 43 -22.44 -19.94 -6.33
N ALA A 44 -23.54 -19.67 -5.63
CA ALA A 44 -24.87 -19.45 -6.19
C ALA A 44 -25.24 -17.95 -6.31
N GLY A 45 -24.34 -17.03 -5.96
CA GLY A 45 -24.59 -15.59 -5.95
C GLY A 45 -24.44 -14.95 -4.56
N PRO A 46 -24.98 -13.73 -4.38
CA PRO A 46 -24.90 -12.99 -3.12
C PRO A 46 -25.51 -13.75 -1.94
N VAL A 47 -24.88 -13.61 -0.77
CA VAL A 47 -25.26 -14.27 0.47
C VAL A 47 -25.49 -13.22 1.55
N GLU A 48 -26.58 -13.37 2.29
CA GLU A 48 -26.90 -12.55 3.44
C GLU A 48 -25.86 -12.72 4.54
N TYR A 49 -25.40 -11.60 5.10
CA TYR A 49 -24.49 -11.56 6.24
C TYR A 49 -25.08 -10.70 7.36
N ARG A 50 -24.54 -10.84 8.57
CA ARG A 50 -24.87 -9.98 9.70
C ARG A 50 -23.63 -9.29 10.20
N GLU A 51 -23.75 -7.99 10.44
CA GLU A 51 -22.71 -7.22 11.13
C GLU A 51 -22.89 -7.40 12.65
N GLU A 52 -21.86 -7.96 13.30
CA GLU A 52 -21.81 -8.11 14.76
C GLU A 52 -21.13 -6.89 15.43
N GLY A 53 -20.72 -5.90 14.62
CA GLY A 53 -20.00 -4.71 15.04
C GLY A 53 -18.48 -4.92 15.15
N ARG A 54 -17.74 -3.82 15.31
CA ARG A 54 -16.26 -3.79 15.40
C ARG A 54 -15.56 -4.48 14.21
N GLY A 55 -16.11 -4.36 13.01
CA GLY A 55 -15.52 -4.94 11.80
C GLY A 55 -15.71 -6.46 11.71
N VAL A 56 -16.69 -7.04 12.40
CA VAL A 56 -16.98 -8.48 12.33
C VAL A 56 -18.27 -8.71 11.57
N ILE A 57 -18.22 -9.64 10.62
CA ILE A 57 -19.40 -10.15 9.92
C ILE A 57 -19.54 -11.66 10.09
N THR A 58 -20.78 -12.13 10.16
CA THR A 58 -21.11 -13.55 10.18
C THR A 58 -21.98 -13.93 8.99
N PHE A 59 -21.79 -15.13 8.49
CA PHE A 59 -22.50 -15.69 7.35
C PHE A 59 -22.62 -17.22 7.52
N PRO A 60 -23.52 -17.90 6.78
CA PRO A 60 -23.59 -19.36 6.82
C PRO A 60 -22.23 -20.01 6.57
N GLU A 61 -21.97 -21.17 7.15
CA GLU A 61 -20.68 -21.84 6.98
C GLU A 61 -20.47 -22.27 5.51
N GLY A 62 -19.34 -21.89 4.91
CA GLY A 62 -19.04 -22.20 3.52
C GLY A 62 -17.78 -21.52 2.97
N ASN A 63 -17.65 -21.54 1.63
CA ASN A 63 -16.58 -20.88 0.89
C ASN A 63 -17.16 -19.70 0.13
N TYR A 64 -16.65 -18.50 0.40
CA TYR A 64 -17.17 -17.26 -0.14
C TYR A 64 -16.04 -16.36 -0.64
N THR A 65 -16.40 -15.46 -1.54
CA THR A 65 -15.58 -14.31 -1.89
C THR A 65 -16.20 -13.08 -1.25
N ILE A 66 -15.44 -12.37 -0.44
CA ILE A 66 -15.84 -11.10 0.14
C ILE A 66 -15.22 -9.99 -0.69
N THR A 67 -16.03 -9.05 -1.16
CA THR A 67 -15.57 -7.82 -1.79
C THR A 67 -15.93 -6.62 -0.93
N TYR A 68 -15.02 -5.67 -0.81
CA TYR A 68 -15.24 -4.47 0.00
C TYR A 68 -14.33 -3.33 -0.46
N ARG A 69 -14.72 -2.10 -0.11
CA ARG A 69 -13.92 -0.89 -0.24
C ARG A 69 -13.42 -0.44 1.12
N ALA A 70 -12.18 0.03 1.19
CA ALA A 70 -11.61 0.59 2.41
C ALA A 70 -10.72 1.81 2.12
N PRO A 71 -10.64 2.77 3.05
CA PRO A 71 -9.87 3.99 2.84
C PRO A 71 -8.36 3.75 2.97
N VAL A 72 -7.59 4.58 2.28
CA VAL A 72 -6.14 4.69 2.36
C VAL A 72 -5.79 6.10 2.80
N ARG A 73 -4.83 6.21 3.71
CA ARG A 73 -4.38 7.50 4.24
C ARG A 73 -2.91 7.69 3.93
N ASP A 74 -2.55 8.94 3.64
CA ASP A 74 -1.15 9.36 3.46
C ASP A 74 -0.34 8.58 2.42
N ASN A 75 -1.03 8.04 1.40
CA ASN A 75 -0.46 7.13 0.39
C ASN A 75 0.25 5.92 1.02
N HIS A 76 -0.31 5.41 2.12
CA HIS A 76 0.25 4.32 2.89
C HIS A 76 -0.81 3.23 3.09
N LEU A 77 -0.61 2.12 2.38
CA LEU A 77 -1.39 0.91 2.54
C LEU A 77 -0.73 0.01 3.58
N VAL A 78 -1.51 -0.42 4.57
CA VAL A 78 -1.14 -1.47 5.51
C VAL A 78 -2.28 -2.46 5.60
N VAL A 79 -2.01 -3.72 5.25
CA VAL A 79 -2.96 -4.82 5.37
C VAL A 79 -2.28 -5.97 6.09
N ALA A 80 -2.95 -6.57 7.06
CA ALA A 80 -2.43 -7.70 7.80
C ALA A 80 -3.43 -8.85 7.85
N PHE A 81 -2.89 -10.06 7.80
CA PHE A 81 -3.64 -11.31 7.72
C PHE A 81 -3.22 -12.22 8.87
N ASP A 82 -4.15 -13.03 9.38
CA ASP A 82 -3.85 -14.05 10.40
C ASP A 82 -2.93 -15.16 9.85
N THR A 83 -3.03 -15.42 8.55
CA THR A 83 -2.19 -16.38 7.82
C THR A 83 -1.62 -15.75 6.55
N PRO A 84 -0.42 -16.14 6.07
CA PRO A 84 0.14 -15.60 4.84
C PRO A 84 -0.68 -15.97 3.60
N TYR A 85 -0.88 -15.01 2.68
CA TYR A 85 -1.55 -15.19 1.39
C TYR A 85 -0.69 -14.72 0.23
N ALA A 86 -1.03 -15.16 -0.98
CA ALA A 86 -0.61 -14.48 -2.20
C ALA A 86 -1.43 -13.19 -2.32
N VAL A 87 -0.76 -12.05 -2.51
CA VAL A 87 -1.41 -10.75 -2.56
C VAL A 87 -0.88 -9.96 -3.74
N THR A 88 -1.79 -9.36 -4.49
CA THR A 88 -1.48 -8.40 -5.55
C THR A 88 -2.13 -7.07 -5.23
N VAL A 89 -1.37 -5.98 -5.36
CA VAL A 89 -1.83 -4.61 -5.19
C VAL A 89 -1.55 -3.84 -6.47
N ASP A 90 -2.63 -3.41 -7.12
CA ASP A 90 -2.56 -2.54 -8.28
C ASP A 90 -2.67 -1.07 -7.88
N LEU A 91 -1.63 -0.30 -8.17
CA LEU A 91 -1.62 1.16 -8.05
C LEU A 91 -2.01 1.82 -9.39
N PRO A 92 -2.89 2.84 -9.38
CA PRO A 92 -3.26 3.58 -10.57
C PRO A 92 -2.05 4.23 -11.24
N GLU A 93 -2.24 4.60 -12.51
CA GLU A 93 -1.28 5.41 -13.25
C GLU A 93 -0.91 6.67 -12.46
N GLY A 94 0.38 7.02 -12.48
CA GLY A 94 0.94 8.16 -11.76
C GLY A 94 1.42 7.82 -10.35
N PHE A 95 0.94 6.74 -9.72
CA PHE A 95 1.47 6.27 -8.45
C PHE A 95 2.58 5.24 -8.64
N ASP A 96 3.65 5.37 -7.85
CA ASP A 96 4.79 4.45 -7.88
C ASP A 96 5.36 4.25 -6.46
N VAL A 97 6.14 3.18 -6.28
CA VAL A 97 6.80 2.75 -5.04
C VAL A 97 8.30 2.54 -5.20
N ARG A 98 8.81 2.55 -6.44
CA ARG A 98 10.19 2.12 -6.76
C ARG A 98 11.28 3.04 -6.21
N ASN A 99 11.00 4.32 -5.98
CA ASN A 99 11.99 5.24 -5.42
C ASN A 99 12.13 5.02 -3.90
N PRO A 100 13.27 4.50 -3.40
CA PRO A 100 13.43 4.14 -1.99
C PRO A 100 13.52 5.35 -1.04
N LEU A 101 13.68 6.57 -1.57
CA LEU A 101 13.73 7.79 -0.74
C LEU A 101 12.34 8.28 -0.33
N ILE A 102 11.30 7.91 -1.09
CA ILE A 102 9.93 8.44 -0.94
C ILE A 102 8.83 7.37 -1.04
N GLY A 103 9.20 6.14 -1.39
CA GLY A 103 8.35 4.97 -1.43
C GLY A 103 8.93 3.84 -0.59
N MET A 104 8.11 2.81 -0.36
CA MET A 104 8.49 1.62 0.38
C MET A 104 7.55 0.48 0.03
N VAL A 105 8.05 -0.74 -0.02
CA VAL A 105 7.25 -1.97 -0.05
C VAL A 105 7.78 -2.95 0.99
N SER A 106 6.87 -3.73 1.58
CA SER A 106 7.24 -4.83 2.48
C SER A 106 8.11 -5.86 1.73
N PRO A 107 9.07 -6.51 2.42
CA PRO A 107 10.00 -7.45 1.80
C PRO A 107 9.30 -8.58 1.01
N GLY A 108 9.97 -9.07 -0.03
CA GLY A 108 9.46 -10.15 -0.89
C GLY A 108 8.47 -9.69 -1.95
N ALA A 109 8.28 -8.38 -2.12
CA ALA A 109 7.48 -7.83 -3.22
C ALA A 109 8.22 -7.93 -4.55
N GLU A 110 7.51 -8.33 -5.59
CA GLU A 110 7.89 -8.11 -6.98
C GLU A 110 7.09 -6.92 -7.52
N ILE A 111 7.78 -5.94 -8.11
CA ILE A 111 7.16 -4.73 -8.65
C ILE A 111 7.27 -4.77 -10.17
N SER A 112 6.13 -4.78 -10.85
CA SER A 112 6.03 -4.81 -12.32
C SER A 112 5.20 -3.64 -12.83
N THR A 113 5.20 -3.45 -14.15
CA THR A 113 4.29 -2.50 -14.81
C THR A 113 3.09 -3.28 -15.29
N GLY A 114 1.93 -2.96 -14.75
CA GLY A 114 0.67 -3.58 -15.14
C GLY A 114 0.06 -2.95 -16.40
N PRO A 115 -1.14 -3.40 -16.79
CA PRO A 115 -1.88 -2.85 -17.92
C PRO A 115 -2.15 -1.35 -17.74
N ASN A 116 -2.20 -0.59 -18.83
CA ASN A 116 -2.53 0.84 -18.80
C ASN A 116 -1.62 1.70 -17.91
N GLY A 117 -0.35 1.28 -17.72
CA GLY A 117 0.63 2.05 -16.95
C GLY A 117 0.43 1.99 -15.43
N THR A 118 -0.37 1.05 -14.92
CA THR A 118 -0.46 0.78 -13.48
C THR A 118 0.87 0.24 -12.95
N THR A 119 1.11 0.44 -11.65
CA THR A 119 2.21 -0.22 -10.95
C THR A 119 1.61 -1.39 -10.17
N GLU A 120 1.99 -2.61 -10.55
CA GLU A 120 1.54 -3.84 -9.88
C GLU A 120 2.61 -4.26 -8.87
N ILE A 121 2.16 -4.62 -7.67
CA ILE A 121 3.01 -5.08 -6.57
C ILE A 121 2.49 -6.42 -6.09
N ALA A 122 3.27 -7.47 -6.30
CA ALA A 122 2.87 -8.84 -6.02
C ALA A 122 3.74 -9.48 -4.94
N TRP A 123 3.10 -10.26 -4.07
CA TRP A 123 3.76 -11.12 -3.09
C TRP A 123 3.22 -12.53 -3.26
N GLU A 124 4.10 -13.50 -3.45
CA GLU A 124 3.73 -14.93 -3.50
C GLU A 124 3.18 -15.43 -2.15
N ARG A 125 3.74 -14.93 -1.05
CA ARG A 125 3.33 -15.32 0.31
C ARG A 125 3.71 -14.26 1.35
N ILE A 126 2.72 -13.57 1.90
CA ILE A 126 2.93 -12.52 2.90
C ILE A 126 1.77 -12.43 3.90
N ALA A 127 2.09 -12.15 5.17
CA ALA A 127 1.10 -11.93 6.22
C ALA A 127 0.85 -10.44 6.52
N VAL A 128 1.79 -9.56 6.19
CA VAL A 128 1.67 -8.11 6.38
C VAL A 128 2.13 -7.41 5.12
N VAL A 129 1.19 -6.88 4.37
CA VAL A 129 1.44 -6.03 3.21
C VAL A 129 1.59 -4.60 3.69
N GLU A 130 2.71 -4.00 3.34
CA GLU A 130 2.93 -2.58 3.57
C GLU A 130 3.45 -1.94 2.28
N ALA A 131 2.75 -0.93 1.78
CA ALA A 131 3.16 -0.19 0.61
C ALA A 131 2.98 1.31 0.84
N ARG A 132 4.08 2.05 0.77
CA ARG A 132 4.08 3.52 0.73
C ARG A 132 4.35 3.96 -0.69
N PHE A 133 3.36 4.59 -1.29
CA PHE A 133 3.41 5.06 -2.67
C PHE A 133 3.48 6.58 -2.74
N TYR A 134 3.90 7.10 -3.89
CA TYR A 134 4.06 8.53 -4.11
C TYR A 134 3.51 8.94 -5.46
N THR A 135 3.16 10.22 -5.58
CA THR A 135 2.72 10.83 -6.83
C THR A 135 3.91 11.40 -7.62
N PRO A 136 3.74 11.74 -8.91
CA PRO A 136 4.82 12.30 -9.72
C PRO A 136 5.33 13.65 -9.16
N GLU A 137 4.45 14.44 -8.53
CA GLU A 137 4.80 15.72 -7.92
C GLU A 137 5.80 15.56 -6.77
N ARG A 138 5.70 14.46 -6.00
CA ARG A 138 6.68 14.15 -4.94
C ARG A 138 8.06 13.87 -5.52
N VAL A 139 8.15 13.27 -6.71
CA VAL A 139 9.42 13.06 -7.43
C VAL A 139 10.02 14.39 -7.88
N ILE A 140 9.20 15.28 -8.42
CA ILE A 140 9.62 16.63 -8.83
C ILE A 140 10.16 17.40 -7.61
N LEU A 141 9.45 17.34 -6.48
CA LEU A 141 9.87 17.99 -5.24
C LEU A 141 11.20 17.43 -4.71
N LEU A 142 11.34 16.11 -4.67
CA LEU A 142 12.58 15.45 -4.24
C LEU A 142 13.76 15.84 -5.15
N THR A 143 13.55 15.84 -6.46
CA THR A 143 14.58 16.19 -7.45
C THR A 143 15.00 17.66 -7.32
N THR A 144 14.02 18.55 -7.14
CA THR A 144 14.27 19.98 -6.90
C THR A 144 15.07 20.19 -5.63
N PHE A 145 14.65 19.55 -4.53
CA PHE A 145 15.34 19.61 -3.25
C PHE A 145 16.79 19.13 -3.38
N GLY A 146 17.02 17.95 -3.97
CA GLY A 146 18.37 17.40 -4.16
C GLY A 146 19.25 18.31 -5.02
N THR A 147 18.71 18.89 -6.09
CA THR A 147 19.44 19.78 -6.99
C THR A 147 19.87 21.07 -6.28
N VAL A 148 18.98 21.69 -5.50
CA VAL A 148 19.30 22.90 -4.72
C VAL A 148 20.41 22.62 -3.72
N TRP A 149 20.30 21.54 -2.95
CA TRP A 149 21.32 21.19 -1.95
C TRP A 149 22.66 20.81 -2.56
N LEU A 150 22.66 20.13 -3.71
CA LEU A 150 23.89 19.83 -4.44
C LEU A 150 24.59 21.12 -4.88
N ALA A 151 23.85 22.10 -5.41
CA ALA A 151 24.43 23.39 -5.80
C ALA A 151 25.03 24.13 -4.59
N VAL A 152 24.32 24.15 -3.46
CA VAL A 152 24.83 24.73 -2.20
C VAL A 152 26.10 24.02 -1.74
N ALA A 153 26.11 22.68 -1.74
CA ALA A 153 27.28 21.90 -1.36
C ALA A 153 28.50 22.22 -2.25
N LEU A 154 28.31 22.33 -3.57
CA LEU A 154 29.38 22.69 -4.50
C LEU A 154 29.95 24.08 -4.20
N VAL A 155 29.10 25.09 -3.98
CA VAL A 155 29.54 26.46 -3.67
C VAL A 155 30.36 26.50 -2.37
N LEU A 156 30.01 25.70 -1.37
CA LEU A 156 30.71 25.66 -0.09
C LEU A 156 32.00 24.83 -0.13
N ILE A 157 32.02 23.71 -0.85
CA ILE A 157 33.13 22.77 -0.85
C ILE A 157 34.21 23.17 -1.86
N LEU A 158 33.82 23.68 -3.04
CA LEU A 158 34.75 23.97 -4.13
C LEU A 158 35.88 24.96 -3.72
N PRO A 159 35.62 26.06 -2.99
CA PRO A 159 36.68 26.96 -2.54
C PRO A 159 37.69 26.28 -1.61
N ILE A 160 37.21 25.41 -0.70
CA ILE A 160 38.06 24.69 0.26
C ILE A 160 38.97 23.70 -0.48
N LEU A 161 38.43 22.98 -1.46
CA LEU A 161 39.21 22.05 -2.29
C LEU A 161 40.27 22.78 -3.13
N ILE A 162 39.95 23.95 -3.67
CA ILE A 162 40.90 24.78 -4.42
C ILE A 162 42.01 25.30 -3.50
N SER A 163 41.68 25.78 -2.30
CA SER A 163 42.67 26.25 -1.31
C SER A 163 43.66 25.15 -0.93
N ARG A 164 43.17 23.94 -0.61
CA ARG A 164 44.03 22.82 -0.20
C ARG A 164 44.98 22.33 -1.29
N ARG A 165 44.64 22.53 -2.58
CA ARG A 165 45.53 22.20 -3.71
C ARG A 165 46.60 23.26 -3.99
N ARG A 166 46.49 24.45 -3.39
CA ARG A 166 47.47 25.54 -3.55
C ARG A 166 48.56 25.52 -2.48
N ASP A 167 48.30 24.87 -1.36
CA ASP A 167 49.20 24.81 -0.19
C ASP A 167 50.02 23.49 -0.10
N GLY A 168 49.97 22.64 -1.13
CA GLY A 168 50.80 21.42 -1.27
C GLY A 168 51.41 21.33 -2.65
#